data_AF-A0A8X6PV68-F1
#
_entry.id   AF-A0A8X6PV68-F1
#
_cell.length_a   1.000
_cell.length_b   1.000
_cell.length_c   1.000
_cell.angle_alpha   90.00
_cell.angle_beta   90.00
_cell.angle_gamma   90.00
#
_symmetry.space_group_name_H-M   'P 1'
#
loop_
_entity.id
_entity.type
_entity.pdbx_description
1 polymer ?
#
loop_
_entity_poly.entity_id
_entity_poly.type
_entity_poly.pdbx_seq_one_letter_code
_entity_poly.pdbx_strand_id
1 'polypeptide(L)'
;MAKGNNTLLIFDFDNTITNGHMHNTFSRLSKSDFVSTQNNVVTDTDIKDFLKNTGGIKNEERLKSTLQFALSGGIEVNIASYTGYPNAVRRVAENHLGLSKEQADSVSVFGGFPVDYDTQLQELDVREQQSQVGKNLHICEAIVNYKNNHNGRLPKTVMLVDDSVGNIKRINEFIESMSKREEWLEKNGLSIEEIQKIKFEGARVPKEDKNVGYLERVQEFVNANLVQEPIYENLKKEEPIYQNLQDIQRLLSETVPKEPIYQNNENRPPLPPKKRKSSDGMVADGENKKQILRTCRHPKHKQTQHAQNVMQ
;
A
#
# COMPACT_ATOMS: atom_id res chain seq x y z
N MET A 1 7.42 -14.15 17.63
CA MET A 1 7.16 -12.74 17.24
C MET A 1 7.48 -12.63 15.76
N ALA A 2 6.62 -12.02 14.94
CA ALA A 2 6.93 -11.80 13.53
C ALA A 2 8.16 -10.89 13.38
N LYS A 3 8.94 -11.11 12.32
CA LYS A 3 10.17 -10.36 12.03
C LYS A 3 9.83 -9.05 11.33
N GLY A 4 9.21 -8.12 12.08
CA GLY A 4 8.45 -6.97 11.59
C GLY A 4 9.03 -6.28 10.36
N ASN A 5 8.17 -6.05 9.35
CA ASN A 5 8.53 -5.32 8.14
C ASN A 5 8.98 -3.92 8.53
N ASN A 6 10.11 -3.48 8.01
CA ASN A 6 10.71 -2.21 8.42
C ASN A 6 10.19 -1.08 7.52
N THR A 7 8.88 -1.00 7.36
CA THR A 7 8.25 -0.32 6.22
C THR A 7 6.96 0.36 6.68
N LEU A 8 6.81 1.60 6.23
CA LEU A 8 5.68 2.47 6.55
C LEU A 8 5.09 3.01 5.24
N LEU A 9 3.79 2.84 5.04
CA LEU A 9 3.04 3.31 3.89
C LEU A 9 2.10 4.44 4.32
N ILE A 10 2.30 5.64 3.77
CA ILE A 10 1.56 6.84 4.14
C ILE A 10 0.69 7.28 2.96
N PHE A 11 -0.61 7.35 3.17
CA PHE A 11 -1.54 7.93 2.19
C PHE A 11 -1.92 9.35 2.57
N ASP A 12 -2.01 10.23 1.58
CA ASP A 12 -2.86 11.42 1.67
C ASP A 12 -4.36 11.05 1.63
N PHE A 13 -5.25 11.99 1.92
CA PHE A 13 -6.69 11.73 2.03
C PHE A 13 -7.55 12.35 0.91
N ASP A 14 -7.51 13.68 0.77
CA ASP A 14 -8.30 14.43 -0.21
C ASP A 14 -7.76 14.17 -1.62
N ASN A 15 -8.60 13.82 -2.61
CA ASN A 15 -8.18 13.35 -3.95
C ASN A 15 -7.24 12.12 -3.99
N THR A 16 -6.86 11.52 -2.86
CA THR A 16 -5.94 10.38 -2.81
C THR A 16 -6.65 9.09 -2.36
N ILE A 17 -7.28 9.12 -1.19
CA ILE A 17 -8.19 8.06 -0.71
C ILE A 17 -9.62 8.33 -1.18
N THR A 18 -10.03 9.61 -1.21
CA THR A 18 -11.39 10.03 -1.60
C THR A 18 -11.38 10.71 -2.96
N ASN A 19 -12.54 10.77 -3.62
CA ASN A 19 -12.70 11.44 -4.92
C ASN A 19 -12.98 12.95 -4.83
N GLY A 20 -12.65 13.61 -3.71
CA GLY A 20 -12.75 15.06 -3.60
C GLY A 20 -12.03 15.63 -2.39
N HIS A 21 -12.31 16.90 -2.11
CA HIS A 21 -11.73 17.63 -0.98
C HIS A 21 -12.72 17.71 0.20
N MET A 22 -12.54 16.87 1.22
CA MET A 22 -13.36 16.87 2.41
C MET A 22 -13.17 18.16 3.21
N HIS A 23 -11.92 18.64 3.31
CA HIS A 23 -11.62 19.90 3.99
C HIS A 23 -12.39 21.07 3.39
N ASN A 24 -12.40 21.17 2.06
CA ASN A 24 -13.11 22.23 1.32
C ASN A 24 -14.64 22.07 1.38
N THR A 25 -15.15 20.86 1.61
CA THR A 25 -16.59 20.61 1.71
C THR A 25 -17.12 21.06 3.07
N PHE A 26 -16.47 20.66 4.16
CA PHE A 26 -16.94 20.95 5.52
C PHE A 26 -16.63 22.39 5.96
N SER A 27 -15.51 22.98 5.54
CA SER A 27 -15.19 24.39 5.84
C SER A 27 -16.17 25.37 5.20
N ARG A 28 -16.64 25.10 3.96
CA ARG A 28 -17.68 25.90 3.28
C ARG A 28 -19.03 25.86 3.97
N LEU A 29 -19.29 24.83 4.77
CA LEU A 29 -20.50 24.68 5.57
C LEU A 29 -20.31 25.16 7.03
N SER A 30 -19.17 25.80 7.32
CA SER A 30 -18.76 26.22 8.68
C SER A 30 -18.89 25.10 9.72
N LYS A 31 -18.56 23.86 9.32
CA LYS A 31 -18.62 22.68 10.18
C LYS A 31 -17.39 22.61 11.08
N SER A 32 -17.56 22.17 12.32
CA SER A 32 -16.48 21.74 13.21
C SER A 32 -16.23 20.23 13.08
N ASP A 33 -15.04 19.74 13.47
CA ASP A 33 -14.66 18.34 13.25
C ASP A 33 -15.56 17.32 13.96
N PHE A 34 -15.56 16.08 13.47
CA PHE A 34 -16.30 14.96 14.04
C PHE A 34 -15.96 14.79 15.53
N VAL A 35 -16.97 14.51 16.35
CA VAL A 35 -16.95 14.50 17.83
C VAL A 35 -16.36 15.74 18.53
N SER A 36 -16.27 16.89 17.85
CA SER A 36 -15.96 18.17 18.48
C SER A 36 -17.05 18.59 19.49
N THR A 37 -16.66 19.38 20.50
CA THR A 37 -17.58 20.04 21.45
C THR A 37 -18.11 21.37 20.94
N GLN A 38 -17.69 21.81 19.75
CA GLN A 38 -18.13 23.04 19.10
C GLN A 38 -19.51 22.86 18.44
N ASN A 39 -20.13 23.97 18.03
CA ASN A 39 -21.38 23.93 17.25
C ASN A 39 -21.13 23.38 15.83
N ASN A 40 -22.21 22.88 15.19
CA ASN A 40 -22.22 22.41 13.80
C ASN A 40 -21.15 21.33 13.51
N VAL A 41 -21.13 20.27 14.33
CA VAL A 41 -20.24 19.11 14.19
C VAL A 41 -20.48 18.37 12.87
N VAL A 42 -19.42 17.85 12.24
CA VAL A 42 -19.50 16.86 11.15
C VAL A 42 -20.13 15.56 11.68
N THR A 43 -21.18 15.09 11.03
CA THR A 43 -21.89 13.85 11.37
C THR A 43 -21.56 12.72 10.39
N ASP A 44 -21.91 11.49 10.77
CA ASP A 44 -21.88 10.32 9.85
C ASP A 44 -22.72 10.57 8.58
N THR A 45 -23.77 11.40 8.64
CA THR A 45 -24.57 11.79 7.48
C THR A 45 -23.80 12.75 6.57
N ASP A 46 -23.15 13.78 7.13
CA ASP A 46 -22.31 14.71 6.35
C ASP A 46 -21.16 13.98 5.64
N ILE A 47 -20.57 12.97 6.28
CA ILE A 47 -19.52 12.11 5.69
C ILE A 47 -20.08 11.25 4.55
N LYS A 48 -21.23 10.62 4.74
CA LYS A 48 -21.90 9.81 3.71
C LYS A 48 -22.31 10.65 2.50
N ASP A 49 -22.84 11.86 2.74
CA ASP A 49 -23.19 12.79 1.66
C ASP A 49 -21.96 13.37 0.97
N PHE A 50 -20.87 13.68 1.69
CA PHE A 50 -19.59 14.05 1.07
C PHE A 50 -19.08 12.96 0.12
N LEU A 51 -19.00 11.71 0.58
CA LEU A 51 -18.54 10.58 -0.24
C LEU A 51 -19.47 10.37 -1.46
N LYS A 52 -20.78 10.34 -1.24
CA LYS A 52 -21.78 10.20 -2.31
C LYS A 52 -21.69 11.31 -3.36
N ASN A 53 -21.50 12.56 -2.95
CA ASN A 53 -21.48 13.72 -3.85
C ASN A 53 -20.13 13.92 -4.55
N THR A 54 -19.06 13.28 -4.08
CA THR A 54 -17.72 13.34 -4.72
C THR A 54 -17.39 12.12 -5.57
N GLY A 55 -18.17 11.04 -5.51
CA GLY A 55 -17.88 9.79 -6.22
C GLY A 55 -17.06 8.79 -5.41
N GLY A 56 -17.16 8.84 -4.08
CA GLY A 56 -16.76 7.79 -3.16
C GLY A 56 -15.28 7.71 -2.83
N ILE A 57 -14.85 6.49 -2.49
CA ILE A 57 -13.44 6.14 -2.27
C ILE A 57 -12.78 5.95 -3.64
N LYS A 58 -11.66 6.64 -3.88
CA LYS A 58 -10.94 6.57 -5.14
C LYS A 58 -10.44 5.14 -5.37
N ASN A 59 -10.85 4.53 -6.48
CA ASN A 59 -10.52 3.14 -6.84
C ASN A 59 -10.89 2.10 -5.76
N GLU A 60 -11.96 2.33 -5.01
CA GLU A 60 -12.44 1.60 -3.82
C GLU A 60 -11.96 0.14 -3.70
N GLU A 61 -12.43 -0.78 -4.54
CA GLU A 61 -12.08 -2.22 -4.43
C GLU A 61 -10.58 -2.52 -4.63
N ARG A 62 -9.87 -1.76 -5.48
CA ARG A 62 -8.41 -1.91 -5.61
C ARG A 62 -7.67 -1.31 -4.41
N LEU A 63 -8.08 -0.12 -3.95
CA LEU A 63 -7.46 0.53 -2.79
C LEU A 63 -7.62 -0.35 -1.55
N LYS A 64 -8.85 -0.80 -1.26
CA LYS A 64 -9.19 -1.79 -0.24
C LYS A 64 -8.34 -3.05 -0.35
N SER A 65 -8.22 -3.65 -1.53
CA SER A 65 -7.39 -4.86 -1.72
C SER A 65 -5.91 -4.61 -1.39
N THR A 66 -5.33 -3.48 -1.84
CA THR A 66 -3.94 -3.11 -1.55
C THR A 66 -3.72 -2.79 -0.07
N LEU A 67 -4.66 -2.10 0.59
CA LEU A 67 -4.62 -1.82 2.03
C LEU A 67 -4.69 -3.11 2.85
N GLN A 68 -5.64 -4.00 2.53
CA GLN A 68 -5.77 -5.31 3.19
C GLN A 68 -4.51 -6.14 3.03
N PHE A 69 -3.91 -6.17 1.82
CA PHE A 69 -2.67 -6.91 1.58
C PHE A 69 -1.47 -6.34 2.35
N ALA A 70 -1.32 -5.01 2.41
CA ALA A 70 -0.27 -4.36 3.18
C ALA A 70 -0.41 -4.64 4.69
N LEU A 71 -1.61 -4.46 5.25
CA LEU A 71 -1.90 -4.67 6.66
C LEU A 71 -1.76 -6.14 7.07
N SER A 72 -2.35 -7.07 6.31
CA SER A 72 -2.22 -8.52 6.57
C SER A 72 -0.81 -9.04 6.34
N GLY A 73 0.00 -8.36 5.53
CA GLY A 73 1.44 -8.62 5.42
C GLY A 73 2.27 -8.06 6.60
N GLY A 74 1.69 -7.21 7.46
CA GLY A 74 2.36 -6.59 8.60
C GLY A 74 3.15 -5.32 8.26
N ILE A 75 2.73 -4.54 7.26
CA ILE A 75 3.22 -3.18 6.99
C ILE A 75 2.33 -2.17 7.72
N GLU A 76 2.93 -1.19 8.39
CA GLU A 76 2.18 -0.09 9.03
C GLU A 76 1.63 0.85 7.95
N VAL A 77 0.31 1.09 7.96
CA VAL A 77 -0.38 1.96 7.00
C VAL A 77 -1.00 3.13 7.74
N ASN A 78 -0.56 4.35 7.41
CA ASN A 78 -0.98 5.57 8.07
C ASN A 78 -1.55 6.58 7.05
N ILE A 79 -2.38 7.52 7.53
CA ILE A 79 -2.94 8.61 6.71
C ILE A 79 -2.36 9.94 7.22
N ALA A 80 -1.81 10.75 6.32
CA ALA A 80 -1.25 12.08 6.63
C ALA A 80 -2.01 13.18 5.86
N SER A 81 -2.87 13.94 6.55
CA SER A 81 -3.75 14.93 5.91
C SER A 81 -3.63 16.31 6.57
N TYR A 82 -3.33 17.34 5.77
CA TYR A 82 -3.30 18.74 6.24
C TYR A 82 -4.72 19.30 6.24
N THR A 83 -5.45 19.06 7.32
CA THR A 83 -6.89 19.36 7.42
C THR A 83 -7.31 19.65 8.86
N GLY A 84 -8.21 20.62 9.04
CA GLY A 84 -8.94 20.83 10.30
C GLY A 84 -10.03 19.79 10.61
N TYR A 85 -10.02 18.62 9.94
CA TYR A 85 -11.01 17.55 10.10
C TYR A 85 -10.41 16.14 10.36
N PRO A 86 -9.39 15.97 11.24
CA PRO A 86 -8.73 14.68 11.45
C PRO A 86 -9.63 13.57 12.00
N ASN A 87 -10.63 13.89 12.83
CA ASN A 87 -11.58 12.88 13.33
C ASN A 87 -12.53 12.43 12.22
N ALA A 88 -12.95 13.32 11.31
CA ALA A 88 -13.70 12.91 10.12
C ALA A 88 -12.87 12.01 9.19
N VAL A 89 -11.55 12.28 9.04
CA VAL A 89 -10.63 11.39 8.29
C VAL A 89 -10.57 10.01 8.94
N ARG A 90 -10.40 9.95 10.27
CA ARG A 90 -10.42 8.70 11.05
C ARG A 90 -11.74 7.95 10.88
N ARG A 91 -12.87 8.66 10.93
CA ARG A 91 -14.21 8.07 10.75
C ARG A 91 -14.40 7.46 9.35
N VAL A 92 -13.79 8.05 8.30
CA VAL A 92 -13.75 7.44 6.96
C VAL A 92 -12.84 6.21 6.94
N ALA A 93 -11.66 6.26 7.55
CA ALA A 93 -10.75 5.11 7.65
C ALA A 93 -11.41 3.90 8.35
N GLU A 94 -12.07 4.14 9.48
CA GLU A 94 -12.81 3.16 10.28
C GLU A 94 -13.95 2.45 9.52
N ASN A 95 -14.80 3.21 8.81
CA ASN A 95 -16.14 2.73 8.40
C ASN A 95 -16.36 2.67 6.89
N HIS A 96 -15.48 3.26 6.08
CA HIS A 96 -15.72 3.49 4.64
C HIS A 96 -14.64 2.92 3.71
N LEU A 97 -13.51 2.40 4.22
CA LEU A 97 -12.47 1.75 3.40
C LEU A 97 -12.72 0.25 3.14
N GLY A 98 -13.83 -0.32 3.64
CA GLY A 98 -14.18 -1.73 3.46
C GLY A 98 -13.21 -2.72 4.13
N LEU A 99 -12.41 -2.25 5.10
CA LEU A 99 -11.50 -3.05 5.92
C LEU A 99 -12.26 -3.83 7.00
N SER A 100 -11.63 -4.86 7.58
CA SER A 100 -12.10 -5.43 8.85
C SER A 100 -11.87 -4.45 9.99
N LYS A 101 -12.57 -4.58 11.12
CA LYS A 101 -12.37 -3.69 12.28
C LYS A 101 -10.92 -3.68 12.75
N GLU A 102 -10.29 -4.86 12.89
CA GLU A 102 -8.89 -4.98 13.32
C GLU A 102 -7.92 -4.27 12.36
N GLN A 103 -8.15 -4.40 11.04
CA GLN A 103 -7.39 -3.67 10.03
C GLN A 103 -7.62 -2.16 10.13
N ALA A 104 -8.86 -1.71 10.32
CA ALA A 104 -9.20 -0.29 10.41
C ALA A 104 -8.67 0.37 11.69
N ASP A 105 -8.80 -0.30 12.84
CA ASP A 105 -8.25 0.12 14.14
C ASP A 105 -6.70 0.25 14.09
N SER A 106 -6.04 -0.45 13.16
CA SER A 106 -4.57 -0.40 12.97
C SER A 106 -4.08 0.75 12.05
N VAL A 107 -4.98 1.47 11.37
CA VAL A 107 -4.62 2.61 10.49
C VAL A 107 -4.52 3.89 11.31
N SER A 108 -3.30 4.43 11.50
CA SER A 108 -3.12 5.67 12.26
C SER A 108 -3.36 6.90 11.38
N VAL A 109 -4.04 7.91 11.93
CA VAL A 109 -4.35 9.17 11.23
C VAL A 109 -3.61 10.33 11.89
N PHE A 110 -2.76 10.99 11.10
CA PHE A 110 -2.01 12.19 11.43
C PHE A 110 -2.59 13.37 10.64
N GLY A 111 -3.04 14.39 11.35
CA GLY A 111 -3.74 15.50 10.75
C GLY A 111 -4.17 16.56 11.74
N GLY A 112 -4.58 17.69 11.19
CA GLY A 112 -4.69 18.96 11.90
C GLY A 112 -3.87 20.03 11.18
N PHE A 113 -3.51 21.06 11.92
CA PHE A 113 -2.54 22.08 11.54
C PHE A 113 -1.50 22.17 12.68
N PRO A 114 -0.22 21.80 12.46
CA PRO A 114 0.80 21.82 13.50
C PRO A 114 0.97 23.21 14.13
N VAL A 115 0.98 23.28 15.46
CA VAL A 115 0.78 24.54 16.21
C VAL A 115 2.05 25.39 16.33
N ASP A 116 3.24 24.78 16.36
CA ASP A 116 4.54 25.45 16.53
C ASP A 116 5.03 26.20 15.26
N TYR A 117 4.12 26.74 14.45
CA TYR A 117 4.42 27.19 13.08
C TYR A 117 4.86 28.66 12.98
N ASP A 118 4.27 29.56 13.75
CA ASP A 118 4.24 31.00 13.44
C ASP A 118 5.58 31.75 13.68
N THR A 119 6.54 31.18 14.41
CA THR A 119 7.74 31.92 14.84
C THR A 119 8.93 31.83 13.90
N GLN A 120 9.03 30.81 13.04
CA GLN A 120 10.22 30.54 12.21
C GLN A 120 10.04 30.87 10.71
N LEU A 121 8.87 31.36 10.28
CA LEU A 121 8.54 31.63 8.87
C LEU A 121 7.89 33.00 8.67
N GLN A 122 8.51 34.04 9.22
CA GLN A 122 8.07 35.44 9.06
C GLN A 122 8.30 36.00 7.64
N GLU A 123 9.09 35.32 6.80
CA GLU A 123 9.29 35.64 5.40
C GLU A 123 9.13 34.38 4.53
N LEU A 124 8.01 34.28 3.79
CA LEU A 124 7.80 33.59 2.48
C LEU A 124 6.30 33.41 2.22
N ASP A 125 5.90 33.20 0.95
CA ASP A 125 4.50 33.23 0.51
C ASP A 125 3.59 32.21 1.25
N VAL A 126 2.61 32.74 2.00
CA VAL A 126 2.32 32.28 3.37
C VAL A 126 1.28 31.16 3.46
N ARG A 127 1.07 30.35 2.40
CA ARG A 127 0.03 29.28 2.43
C ARG A 127 0.46 27.96 1.83
N GLU A 128 1.00 27.94 0.62
CA GLU A 128 1.39 26.67 -0.01
C GLU A 128 2.52 26.00 0.79
N GLN A 129 3.49 26.80 1.25
CA GLN A 129 4.57 26.33 2.11
C GLN A 129 4.06 25.82 3.47
N GLN A 130 3.01 26.42 4.03
CA GLN A 130 2.43 25.98 5.32
C GLN A 130 1.84 24.58 5.22
N SER A 131 1.01 24.32 4.21
CA SER A 131 0.44 22.99 3.98
C SER A 131 1.51 21.93 3.72
N GLN A 132 2.54 22.30 2.95
CA GLN A 132 3.63 21.40 2.57
C GLN A 132 4.59 21.07 3.72
N VAL A 133 4.92 22.04 4.58
CA VAL A 133 5.69 21.78 5.81
C VAL A 133 4.85 21.00 6.83
N GLY A 134 3.58 21.36 7.01
CA GLY A 134 2.68 20.64 7.91
C GLY A 134 2.55 19.15 7.55
N LYS A 135 2.50 18.82 6.26
CA LYS A 135 2.53 17.42 5.81
C LYS A 135 3.85 16.72 6.08
N ASN A 136 5.00 17.39 5.95
CA ASN A 136 6.28 16.81 6.33
C ASN A 136 6.36 16.55 7.86
N LEU A 137 5.73 17.39 8.68
CA LEU A 137 5.59 17.13 10.12
C LEU A 137 4.68 15.92 10.40
N HIS A 138 3.52 15.78 9.76
CA HIS A 138 2.67 14.59 9.89
C HIS A 138 3.38 13.28 9.46
N ILE A 139 4.30 13.36 8.48
CA ILE A 139 5.17 12.22 8.09
C ILE A 139 6.20 11.91 9.19
N CYS A 140 6.78 12.93 9.84
CA CYS A 140 7.61 12.70 11.03
C CYS A 140 6.83 12.12 12.20
N GLU A 141 5.61 12.59 12.47
CA GLU A 141 4.72 12.03 13.50
C GLU A 141 4.41 10.55 13.24
N ALA A 142 4.18 10.16 11.98
CA ALA A 142 4.04 8.77 11.57
C ALA A 142 5.33 7.94 11.82
N ILE A 143 6.52 8.54 11.63
CA ILE A 143 7.82 7.91 11.95
C ILE A 143 8.03 7.80 13.47
N VAL A 144 7.58 8.79 14.26
CA VAL A 144 7.60 8.74 15.75
C VAL A 144 6.65 7.65 16.26
N ASN A 145 5.43 7.57 15.73
CA ASN A 145 4.47 6.51 16.06
C ASN A 145 5.06 5.12 15.79
N TYR A 146 5.61 4.93 14.59
CA TYR A 146 6.34 3.71 14.24
C TYR A 146 7.48 3.46 15.25
N LYS A 147 8.33 4.46 15.54
CA LYS A 147 9.45 4.32 16.48
C LYS A 147 9.01 3.86 17.87
N ASN A 148 7.89 4.40 18.37
CA ASN A 148 7.32 4.02 19.66
C ASN A 148 6.76 2.58 19.63
N ASN A 149 6.01 2.23 18.58
CA ASN A 149 5.39 0.91 18.44
C ASN A 149 6.42 -0.22 18.17
N HIS A 150 7.56 0.10 17.56
CA HIS A 150 8.60 -0.87 17.17
C HIS A 150 9.84 -0.86 18.08
N ASN A 151 9.69 -0.49 19.35
CA ASN A 151 10.76 -0.52 20.38
C ASN A 151 11.99 0.33 20.00
N GLY A 152 11.78 1.58 19.60
CA GLY A 152 12.83 2.52 19.22
C GLY A 152 13.37 2.34 17.79
N ARG A 153 12.86 1.36 17.03
CA ARG A 153 13.30 1.09 15.65
C ARG A 153 12.56 1.99 14.65
N LEU A 154 13.29 2.55 13.71
CA LEU A 154 12.75 3.34 12.60
C LEU A 154 12.30 2.43 11.44
N PRO A 155 11.38 2.89 10.57
CA PRO A 155 11.18 2.24 9.29
C PRO A 155 12.44 2.43 8.43
N LYS A 156 12.88 1.40 7.72
CA LYS A 156 13.94 1.51 6.70
C LYS A 156 13.44 2.19 5.43
N THR A 157 12.14 2.12 5.15
CA THR A 157 11.56 2.70 3.95
C THR A 157 10.15 3.24 4.20
N VAL A 158 9.92 4.47 3.71
CA VAL A 158 8.64 5.18 3.77
C VAL A 158 8.17 5.46 2.35
N MET A 159 6.94 5.06 2.00
CA MET A 159 6.28 5.51 0.77
C MET A 159 5.15 6.49 1.08
N LEU A 160 5.18 7.66 0.44
CA LEU A 160 4.07 8.61 0.41
C LEU A 160 3.24 8.42 -0.87
N VAL A 161 1.94 8.24 -0.73
CA VAL A 161 0.96 8.18 -1.83
C VAL A 161 0.13 9.47 -1.80
N ASP A 162 0.13 10.25 -2.88
CA ASP A 162 -0.38 11.65 -2.86
C ASP A 162 -0.75 12.17 -4.27
N ASP A 163 -1.83 12.96 -4.40
CA ASP A 163 -2.24 13.59 -5.68
C ASP A 163 -1.31 14.74 -6.10
N SER A 164 -0.67 15.38 -5.13
CA SER A 164 0.07 16.62 -5.28
C SER A 164 1.50 16.37 -5.76
N VAL A 165 1.80 16.90 -6.95
CA VAL A 165 3.17 16.96 -7.49
C VAL A 165 4.12 17.68 -6.51
N GLY A 166 3.62 18.67 -5.75
CA GLY A 166 4.42 19.38 -4.76
C GLY A 166 4.88 18.47 -3.61
N ASN A 167 3.95 17.66 -3.08
CA ASN A 167 4.25 16.72 -1.98
C ASN A 167 5.15 15.58 -2.48
N ILE A 168 4.85 15.01 -3.67
CA ILE A 168 5.65 13.97 -4.31
C ILE A 168 7.04 14.45 -4.73
N LYS A 169 7.25 15.75 -5.01
CA LYS A 169 8.59 16.32 -5.17
C LYS A 169 9.29 16.43 -3.81
N ARG A 170 8.63 17.07 -2.83
CA ARG A 170 9.19 17.39 -1.51
C ARG A 170 9.52 16.16 -0.66
N ILE A 171 8.89 15.00 -0.87
CA ILE A 171 9.25 13.77 -0.15
C ILE A 171 10.63 13.21 -0.57
N ASN A 172 11.14 13.56 -1.76
CA ASN A 172 12.54 13.27 -2.14
C ASN A 172 13.52 14.32 -1.58
N GLU A 173 13.00 15.49 -1.19
CA GLU A 173 13.74 16.62 -0.59
C GLU A 173 13.54 16.66 0.95
N PHE A 174 12.95 15.60 1.51
CA PHE A 174 12.44 15.54 2.89
C PHE A 174 13.53 15.77 3.94
N ILE A 175 14.71 15.18 3.74
CA ILE A 175 15.87 15.34 4.62
C ILE A 175 16.29 16.83 4.69
N GLU A 176 16.30 17.56 3.57
CA GLU A 176 16.63 18.99 3.54
C GLU A 176 15.50 19.87 4.13
N SER A 177 14.26 19.42 4.05
CA SER A 177 13.12 20.06 4.73
C SER A 177 13.20 19.91 6.25
N MET A 178 13.75 18.79 6.75
CA MET A 178 13.76 18.45 8.17
C MET A 178 15.07 18.78 8.90
N SER A 179 16.20 18.89 8.21
CA SER A 179 17.43 19.47 8.80
C SER A 179 17.26 20.93 9.21
N LYS A 180 16.32 21.65 8.57
CA LYS A 180 15.93 23.02 8.94
C LYS A 180 15.00 23.06 10.18
N ARG A 181 14.81 21.93 10.88
CA ARG A 181 13.82 21.70 11.95
C ARG A 181 14.34 20.78 13.06
N GLU A 182 15.66 20.74 13.27
CA GLU A 182 16.33 19.87 14.25
C GLU A 182 15.72 20.00 15.67
N GLU A 183 15.41 21.21 16.13
CA GLU A 183 14.75 21.44 17.42
C GLU A 183 13.39 20.71 17.57
N TRP A 184 12.60 20.61 16.49
CA TRP A 184 11.34 19.86 16.51
C TRP A 184 11.60 18.35 16.51
N LEU A 185 12.61 17.88 15.76
CA LEU A 185 13.00 16.46 15.74
C LEU A 185 13.41 16.00 17.13
N GLU A 186 14.33 16.73 17.78
CA GLU A 186 14.86 16.41 19.11
C GLU A 186 13.76 16.35 20.17
N LYS A 187 12.86 17.36 20.19
CA LYS A 187 11.69 17.39 21.10
C LYS A 187 10.76 16.18 20.93
N ASN A 188 10.69 15.61 19.72
CA ASN A 188 9.87 14.44 19.40
C ASN A 188 10.67 13.12 19.39
N GLY A 189 11.91 13.13 19.88
CA GLY A 189 12.74 11.92 20.01
C GLY A 189 13.29 11.35 18.71
N LEU A 190 13.43 12.18 17.67
CA LEU A 190 14.13 11.86 16.41
C LEU A 190 15.41 12.68 16.27
N SER A 191 16.34 12.21 15.45
CA SER A 191 17.48 13.02 14.97
C SER A 191 17.52 13.11 13.44
N ILE A 192 18.29 14.05 12.89
CA ILE A 192 18.45 14.18 11.45
C ILE A 192 19.25 13.00 10.86
N GLU A 193 20.25 12.48 11.59
CA GLU A 193 21.00 11.28 11.20
C GLU A 193 20.13 10.02 11.28
N GLU A 194 19.11 9.98 12.13
CA GLU A 194 18.10 8.93 12.13
C GLU A 194 17.26 8.97 10.86
N ILE A 195 16.71 10.13 10.49
CA ILE A 195 15.91 10.31 9.27
C ILE A 195 16.74 10.05 8.00
N GLN A 196 18.02 10.42 7.97
CA GLN A 196 18.93 10.15 6.84
C GLN A 196 19.13 8.65 6.54
N LYS A 197 18.81 7.75 7.48
CA LYS A 197 18.90 6.28 7.29
C LYS A 197 17.62 5.70 6.67
N ILE A 198 16.56 6.50 6.50
CA ILE A 198 15.26 6.10 5.97
C ILE A 198 15.24 6.38 4.46
N LYS A 199 14.91 5.37 3.65
CA LYS A 199 14.64 5.57 2.22
C LYS A 199 13.23 6.13 2.04
N PHE A 200 13.10 7.28 1.36
CA PHE A 200 11.81 7.88 1.03
C PHE A 200 11.44 7.61 -0.44
N GLU A 201 10.16 7.36 -0.71
CA GLU A 201 9.60 7.23 -2.05
C GLU A 201 8.25 7.96 -2.19
N GLY A 202 8.05 8.67 -3.30
CA GLY A 202 6.74 9.24 -3.65
C GLY A 202 6.03 8.49 -4.78
N ALA A 203 4.80 8.02 -4.55
CA ALA A 203 3.89 7.45 -5.53
C ALA A 203 2.73 8.41 -5.83
N ARG A 204 2.75 9.04 -7.01
CA ARG A 204 1.74 10.05 -7.38
C ARG A 204 0.41 9.43 -7.79
N VAL A 205 -0.69 9.89 -7.19
CA VAL A 205 -2.05 9.62 -7.65
C VAL A 205 -2.37 10.51 -8.88
N PRO A 206 -2.88 9.93 -9.98
CA PRO A 206 -3.35 10.73 -11.12
C PRO A 206 -4.74 11.32 -10.84
N LYS A 207 -5.01 12.50 -11.40
CA LYS A 207 -6.31 13.18 -11.26
C LYS A 207 -7.48 12.46 -11.97
N GLU A 208 -7.19 11.48 -12.82
CA GLU A 208 -8.18 10.68 -13.54
C GLU A 208 -8.15 9.23 -13.03
N ASP A 209 -9.28 8.76 -12.48
CA ASP A 209 -9.43 7.42 -11.89
C ASP A 209 -9.11 6.26 -12.86
N LYS A 210 -9.15 6.51 -14.17
CA LYS A 210 -8.84 5.53 -15.21
C LYS A 210 -7.39 5.03 -15.16
N ASN A 211 -6.48 5.71 -14.46
CA ASN A 211 -5.09 5.28 -14.31
C ASN A 211 -4.82 4.73 -12.90
N VAL A 212 -4.99 3.42 -12.76
CA VAL A 212 -4.75 2.64 -11.53
C VAL A 212 -3.28 2.29 -11.28
N GLY A 213 -2.35 2.72 -12.14
CA GLY A 213 -0.93 2.35 -12.08
C GLY A 213 -0.21 2.82 -10.81
N TYR A 214 -0.75 3.79 -10.06
CA TYR A 214 -0.22 4.16 -8.75
C TYR A 214 -0.44 3.06 -7.71
N LEU A 215 -1.60 2.38 -7.72
CA LEU A 215 -1.86 1.24 -6.83
C LEU A 215 -1.04 0.02 -7.23
N GLU A 216 -0.77 -0.15 -8.52
CA GLU A 216 0.14 -1.20 -9.02
C GLU A 216 1.57 -0.95 -8.51
N ARG A 217 2.06 0.30 -8.52
CA ARG A 217 3.34 0.66 -7.90
C ARG A 217 3.35 0.53 -6.37
N VAL A 218 2.24 0.85 -5.68
CA VAL A 218 2.12 0.59 -4.22
C VAL A 218 2.15 -0.91 -3.94
N GLN A 219 1.50 -1.73 -4.79
CA GLN A 219 1.54 -3.19 -4.68
C GLN A 219 2.94 -3.75 -4.92
N GLU A 220 3.68 -3.25 -5.91
CA GLU A 220 5.10 -3.56 -6.13
C GLU A 220 5.96 -3.18 -4.92
N PHE A 221 5.76 -1.99 -4.37
CA PHE A 221 6.45 -1.50 -3.17
C PHE A 221 6.20 -2.41 -1.96
N VAL A 222 4.93 -2.77 -1.70
CA VAL A 222 4.57 -3.71 -0.63
C VAL A 222 5.23 -5.06 -0.89
N ASN A 223 5.08 -5.65 -2.08
CA ASN A 223 5.69 -6.94 -2.46
C ASN A 223 7.21 -6.97 -2.26
N ALA A 224 7.91 -5.87 -2.54
CA ALA A 224 9.37 -5.75 -2.37
C ALA A 224 9.81 -5.53 -0.92
N ASN A 225 8.89 -5.14 -0.02
CA ASN A 225 9.16 -4.84 1.38
C ASN A 225 8.61 -5.87 2.38
N LEU A 226 7.69 -6.75 1.95
CA LEU A 226 7.26 -7.88 2.75
C LEU A 226 8.47 -8.78 3.03
N VAL A 227 8.81 -8.91 4.31
CA VAL A 227 9.71 -9.97 4.77
C VAL A 227 8.96 -11.28 4.63
N GLN A 228 9.14 -11.97 3.50
CA GLN A 228 8.78 -13.38 3.41
C GLN A 228 9.50 -14.09 4.56
N GLU A 229 8.75 -14.68 5.49
CA GLU A 229 9.32 -15.74 6.31
C GLU A 229 9.82 -16.80 5.33
N PRO A 230 11.14 -17.10 5.31
CA PRO A 230 11.66 -18.06 4.36
C PRO A 230 11.01 -19.39 4.70
N ILE A 231 10.26 -19.98 3.76
CA ILE A 231 9.52 -21.24 3.98
C ILE A 231 10.45 -22.35 4.52
N TYR A 232 11.74 -22.25 4.18
CA TYR A 232 12.87 -22.96 4.78
C TYR A 232 12.93 -22.99 6.32
N GLU A 233 12.59 -21.93 7.05
CA GLU A 233 12.60 -21.95 8.54
C GLU A 233 11.47 -22.79 9.12
N ASN A 234 10.36 -23.01 8.39
CA ASN A 234 9.29 -23.90 8.82
C ASN A 234 9.54 -25.33 8.31
N LEU A 235 10.05 -25.52 7.09
CA LEU A 235 10.57 -26.81 6.61
C LEU A 235 11.66 -27.40 7.54
N LYS A 236 12.56 -26.57 8.07
CA LYS A 236 13.58 -26.99 9.06
C LYS A 236 13.01 -27.38 10.43
N LYS A 237 11.77 -26.99 10.76
CA LYS A 237 11.06 -27.46 11.96
C LYS A 237 10.38 -28.81 11.72
N GLU A 238 10.12 -29.17 10.46
CA GLU A 238 9.59 -30.48 10.05
C GLU A 238 10.68 -31.52 9.76
N GLU A 239 11.93 -31.10 9.56
CA GLU A 239 13.13 -31.95 9.43
C GLU A 239 13.20 -33.07 10.52
N PRO A 240 13.01 -32.80 11.83
CA PRO A 240 12.93 -33.85 12.85
C PRO A 240 11.67 -34.74 12.77
N ILE A 241 10.59 -34.29 12.13
CA ILE A 241 9.37 -35.11 11.90
C ILE A 241 9.65 -36.12 10.79
N TYR A 242 10.27 -35.69 9.69
CA TYR A 242 10.72 -36.59 8.63
C TYR A 242 11.73 -37.63 9.13
N GLN A 243 12.65 -37.23 10.00
CA GLN A 243 13.62 -38.17 10.58
C GLN A 243 12.93 -39.22 11.47
N ASN A 244 12.01 -38.81 12.35
CA ASN A 244 11.20 -39.74 13.14
C ASN A 244 10.37 -40.70 12.26
N LEU A 245 9.80 -40.23 11.14
CA LEU A 245 9.04 -41.09 10.23
C LEU A 245 9.93 -42.16 9.56
N GLN A 246 11.16 -41.82 9.18
CA GLN A 246 12.14 -42.79 8.66
C GLN A 246 12.57 -43.81 9.71
N ASP A 247 12.83 -43.37 10.95
CA ASP A 247 13.20 -44.27 12.04
C ASP A 247 12.05 -45.18 12.49
N ILE A 248 10.80 -44.69 12.45
CA ILE A 248 9.61 -45.52 12.67
C ILE A 248 9.44 -46.55 11.54
N GLN A 249 9.62 -46.17 10.27
CA GLN A 249 9.59 -47.12 9.16
C GLN A 249 10.69 -48.20 9.28
N ARG A 250 11.90 -47.80 9.70
CA ARG A 250 13.02 -48.72 9.97
C ARG A 250 12.66 -49.71 11.08
N LEU A 251 12.22 -49.22 12.24
CA LEU A 251 11.76 -50.06 13.36
C LEU A 251 10.65 -51.03 12.96
N LEU A 252 9.67 -50.58 12.17
CA LEU A 252 8.59 -51.43 11.66
C LEU A 252 9.09 -52.50 10.67
N SER A 253 10.18 -52.25 9.93
CA SER A 253 10.80 -53.27 9.05
C SER A 253 11.70 -54.25 9.80
N GLU A 254 12.32 -53.83 10.91
CA GLU A 254 13.21 -54.65 11.74
C GLU A 254 12.45 -55.54 12.74
N THR A 255 11.18 -55.22 13.04
CA THR A 255 10.33 -55.95 14.01
C THR A 255 9.41 -57.02 13.40
N VAL A 256 9.38 -57.19 12.07
CA VAL A 256 8.66 -58.31 11.44
C VAL A 256 9.44 -59.61 11.66
N PRO A 257 8.87 -60.64 12.32
CA PRO A 257 9.52 -61.94 12.44
C PRO A 257 9.68 -62.56 11.05
N LYS A 258 10.92 -62.97 10.72
CA LYS A 258 11.17 -63.78 9.52
C LYS A 258 10.69 -65.20 9.76
N GLU A 259 9.40 -65.45 9.52
CA GLU A 259 8.87 -66.81 9.43
C GLU A 259 9.67 -67.61 8.37
N PRO A 260 9.99 -68.89 8.64
CA PRO A 260 10.71 -69.72 7.70
C PRO A 260 9.80 -70.05 6.52
N ILE A 261 10.04 -69.39 5.37
CA ILE A 261 9.36 -69.71 4.11
C ILE A 261 9.71 -71.15 3.71
N TYR A 262 8.76 -72.05 3.95
CA TYR A 262 8.83 -73.42 3.44
C TYR A 262 8.88 -73.39 1.91
N GLN A 263 9.84 -74.11 1.33
CA GLN A 263 9.85 -74.34 -0.10
C GLN A 263 8.67 -75.24 -0.47
N ASN A 264 7.78 -74.74 -1.32
CA ASN A 264 6.89 -75.56 -2.12
C ASN A 264 6.91 -75.05 -3.56
N ASN A 265 7.22 -75.95 -4.50
CA ASN A 265 7.03 -75.67 -5.91
C ASN A 265 5.53 -75.69 -6.22
N GLU A 266 5.04 -74.77 -7.04
CA GLU A 266 4.54 -75.11 -8.39
C GLU A 266 4.01 -73.91 -9.20
N ASN A 267 3.93 -74.12 -10.52
CA ASN A 267 3.02 -73.47 -11.49
C ASN A 267 2.94 -71.94 -11.52
N ARG A 268 3.87 -71.34 -12.28
CA ARG A 268 3.82 -69.93 -12.72
C ARG A 268 3.05 -69.81 -14.05
N PRO A 269 1.98 -69.00 -14.16
CA PRO A 269 1.36 -68.70 -15.46
C PRO A 269 2.29 -67.86 -16.36
N PRO A 270 2.24 -68.01 -17.70
CA PRO A 270 3.10 -67.27 -18.62
C PRO A 270 2.63 -65.81 -18.83
N LEU A 271 3.58 -64.91 -19.08
CA LEU A 271 3.32 -63.51 -19.41
C LEU A 271 2.80 -63.36 -20.86
N PRO A 272 1.85 -62.45 -21.14
CA PRO A 272 1.39 -62.18 -22.50
C PRO A 272 2.46 -61.44 -23.34
N PRO A 273 2.51 -61.68 -24.67
CA PRO A 273 3.59 -61.16 -25.52
C PRO A 273 3.42 -59.69 -25.92
N LYS A 274 4.54 -58.98 -26.06
CA LYS A 274 4.60 -57.60 -26.58
C LYS A 274 4.25 -57.57 -28.08
N LYS A 275 3.18 -56.88 -28.47
CA LYS A 275 2.95 -56.46 -29.87
C LYS A 275 3.83 -55.26 -30.23
N ARG A 276 4.21 -55.14 -31.51
CA ARG A 276 5.16 -54.12 -32.01
C ARG A 276 4.90 -53.83 -33.50
N LYS A 277 4.74 -52.54 -33.89
CA LYS A 277 4.60 -52.01 -35.28
C LYS A 277 3.31 -52.45 -36.02
N SER A 278 2.77 -51.79 -37.06
CA SER A 278 2.83 -50.41 -37.65
C SER A 278 1.59 -50.26 -38.60
N SER A 279 1.36 -49.34 -39.56
CA SER A 279 2.17 -48.31 -40.28
C SER A 279 1.27 -47.22 -40.94
N ASP A 280 1.90 -46.15 -41.46
CA ASP A 280 1.57 -45.33 -42.66
C ASP A 280 0.24 -44.51 -42.82
N GLY A 281 0.32 -43.38 -43.57
CA GLY A 281 -0.79 -42.43 -43.90
C GLY A 281 -0.66 -41.05 -43.23
N MET A 282 -0.23 -39.90 -43.79
CA MET A 282 -0.46 -39.23 -45.10
C MET A 282 -1.94 -38.82 -45.30
N VAL A 283 -2.35 -37.56 -45.60
CA VAL A 283 -1.71 -36.23 -45.91
C VAL A 283 -2.70 -35.08 -45.44
N ALA A 284 -2.59 -33.74 -45.60
CA ALA A 284 -1.69 -32.73 -46.22
C ALA A 284 -1.97 -31.28 -45.68
N ASP A 285 -1.06 -30.33 -45.97
CA ASP A 285 -1.19 -28.85 -46.24
C ASP A 285 -1.96 -27.84 -45.35
N GLY A 286 -1.47 -26.58 -45.31
CA GLY A 286 -2.22 -25.44 -44.74
C GLY A 286 -1.50 -24.12 -44.36
N GLU A 287 -0.60 -23.55 -45.18
CA GLU A 287 -0.02 -22.21 -44.90
C GLU A 287 -0.95 -21.01 -45.24
N ASN A 288 -1.01 -20.00 -44.35
CA ASN A 288 -0.89 -18.52 -44.58
C ASN A 288 -1.54 -17.77 -43.37
N LYS A 289 -1.02 -16.69 -42.74
CA LYS A 289 -0.19 -15.51 -43.07
C LYS A 289 -0.99 -14.23 -43.42
N LYS A 290 -0.75 -13.17 -42.63
CA LYS A 290 -1.05 -11.73 -42.88
C LYS A 290 -2.58 -11.36 -42.82
N GLN A 291 -3.03 -10.10 -42.74
CA GLN A 291 -2.32 -8.83 -42.96
C GLN A 291 -2.85 -7.62 -42.15
N ILE A 292 -1.89 -6.94 -41.52
CA ILE A 292 -1.72 -5.48 -41.30
C ILE A 292 -2.49 -4.55 -42.26
N LEU A 293 -3.27 -3.61 -41.72
CA LEU A 293 -3.49 -2.23 -42.23
C LEU A 293 -4.23 -1.39 -41.14
N ARG A 294 -4.19 -0.05 -41.04
CA ARG A 294 -3.18 1.03 -41.21
C ARG A 294 -3.93 2.37 -41.00
N THR A 295 -3.44 3.24 -40.12
CA THR A 295 -3.53 4.73 -40.18
C THR A 295 -4.83 5.46 -40.60
N CYS A 296 -5.25 6.48 -39.82
CA CYS A 296 -5.26 7.88 -40.34
C CYS A 296 -5.49 9.01 -39.29
N ARG A 297 -4.64 10.05 -39.40
CA ARG A 297 -4.92 11.51 -39.31
C ARG A 297 -5.52 12.16 -38.03
N HIS A 298 -4.72 13.05 -37.43
CA HIS A 298 -5.20 14.32 -36.87
C HIS A 298 -5.90 15.20 -37.91
N PRO A 299 -6.74 16.14 -37.46
CA PRO A 299 -6.66 17.53 -37.91
C PRO A 299 -6.31 18.51 -36.77
N LYS A 300 -5.70 19.64 -37.12
CA LYS A 300 -5.44 20.77 -36.19
C LYS A 300 -6.58 21.77 -36.24
N HIS A 301 -7.06 22.26 -35.10
CA HIS A 301 -7.70 23.58 -34.97
C HIS A 301 -7.11 24.25 -33.71
N LYS A 302 -6.24 25.24 -33.88
CA LYS A 302 -6.54 26.69 -34.04
C LYS A 302 -6.89 27.35 -32.70
N GLN A 303 -5.99 28.24 -32.27
CA GLN A 303 -6.26 29.25 -31.25
C GLN A 303 -7.44 30.13 -31.67
N THR A 304 -8.11 30.74 -30.69
CA THR A 304 -8.88 31.98 -30.90
C THR A 304 -8.60 32.87 -29.71
N GLN A 305 -7.86 33.95 -29.94
CA GLN A 305 -7.75 35.04 -28.98
C GLN A 305 -9.01 35.90 -29.11
N HIS A 306 -9.70 36.16 -28.00
CA HIS A 306 -10.58 37.31 -27.88
C HIS A 306 -10.12 38.17 -26.72
N ALA A 307 -9.42 39.25 -27.05
CA ALA A 307 -9.37 40.42 -26.19
C ALA A 307 -10.65 41.23 -26.40
N GLN A 308 -11.30 41.63 -25.31
CA GLN A 308 -12.28 42.72 -25.33
C GLN A 308 -12.07 43.58 -24.08
N ASN A 309 -11.54 44.78 -24.30
CA ASN A 309 -11.69 45.88 -23.35
C ASN A 309 -13.12 46.42 -23.48
N VAL A 310 -13.83 46.56 -22.37
CA VAL A 310 -14.88 47.59 -22.21
C VAL A 310 -14.69 48.19 -20.81
N MET A 311 -14.81 49.51 -20.70
CA MET A 311 -14.73 50.23 -19.43
C MET A 311 -16.08 50.18 -18.70
N GLN A 312 -16.04 50.03 -17.38
CA GLN A 312 -16.73 50.90 -16.42
C GLN A 312 -16.12 50.75 -15.03
#